data_AF-A0A849C766-F1
#
_entry.id   AF-A0A849C766-F1
#
_cell.length_a   1.000
_cell.length_b   1.000
_cell.length_c   1.000
_cell.angle_alpha   90.00
_cell.angle_beta   90.00
_cell.angle_gamma   90.00
#
_symmetry.space_group_name_H-M   'P 1'
#
loop_
_entity.id
_entity.type
_entity.pdbx_description
1 polymer ?
#
loop_
_entity_poly.entity_id
_entity_poly.type
_entity_poly.pdbx_seq_one_letter_code
_entity_poly.pdbx_strand_id
1 'polypeptide(L)'
;MVPRRLFTTSRDEVRFLDLVDLLDEMRAVSPVYEEGVIPAATYGLTADVKTIVVPNVLLVRDDLDANLAYVLTKAPFERKPQLVQPNPAAEGIEEANGAKSSPVESNRGAEYALK
;
A
#
# COMPACT_ATOMS: atom_id res chain seq x y z
N MET A 1 -13.01 -2.17 11.53
CA MET A 1 -14.02 -1.14 11.19
C MET A 1 -13.82 0.09 12.08
N VAL A 2 -12.79 0.91 11.82
CA VAL A 2 -12.56 2.25 12.40
C VAL A 2 -11.60 2.95 11.42
N PRO A 3 -12.01 4.00 10.66
CA PRO A 3 -11.94 5.38 11.18
C PRO A 3 -12.99 6.35 10.60
N ARG A 4 -14.13 5.88 10.06
CA ARG A 4 -15.09 6.79 9.41
C ARG A 4 -15.71 7.83 10.37
N ARG A 5 -15.82 7.53 11.68
CA ARG A 5 -16.47 8.43 12.66
C ARG A 5 -15.69 9.72 12.97
N LEU A 6 -14.37 9.67 12.97
CA LEU A 6 -13.51 10.82 13.31
C LEU A 6 -13.78 12.03 12.40
N PHE A 7 -13.97 11.78 11.10
CA PHE A 7 -14.17 12.84 10.10
C PHE A 7 -15.62 13.03 9.67
N THR A 8 -16.57 12.23 10.18
CA THR A 8 -18.01 12.49 9.98
C THR A 8 -18.63 13.32 11.10
N THR A 9 -18.05 13.33 12.30
CA THR A 9 -18.64 13.98 13.49
C THR A 9 -17.78 15.09 14.08
N SER A 10 -16.45 14.97 14.01
CA SER A 10 -15.51 15.94 14.60
C SER A 10 -14.68 16.67 13.54
N ARG A 11 -15.24 16.90 12.35
CA ARG A 11 -14.51 17.35 11.16
C ARG A 11 -13.76 18.67 11.35
N ASP A 12 -14.26 19.55 12.22
CA ASP A 12 -13.65 20.85 12.54
C ASP A 12 -12.75 20.80 13.80
N GLU A 13 -12.67 19.65 14.48
CA GLU A 13 -11.90 19.46 15.72
C GLU A 13 -10.59 18.70 15.49
N VAL A 14 -10.41 18.09 14.31
CA VAL A 14 -9.24 17.29 13.96
C VAL A 14 -8.61 17.75 12.65
N ARG A 15 -7.29 17.58 12.53
CA ARG A 15 -6.54 17.87 11.31
C ARG A 15 -5.48 16.81 11.06
N PHE A 16 -5.15 16.62 9.78
CA PHE A 16 -3.96 15.87 9.40
C PHE A 16 -2.73 16.76 9.53
N LEU A 17 -1.60 16.16 9.88
CA LEU A 17 -0.31 16.82 9.98
C LEU A 17 0.57 16.36 8.83
N ASP A 18 1.30 17.29 8.23
CA ASP A 18 2.40 16.96 7.34
C ASP A 18 3.53 16.34 8.17
N LEU A 19 4.05 15.20 7.73
CA LEU A 19 5.08 14.44 8.44
C LEU A 19 6.39 14.32 7.66
N VAL A 20 6.52 14.94 6.48
CA VAL A 20 7.69 14.70 5.61
C VAL A 20 9.00 15.18 6.23
N ASP A 21 8.96 16.21 7.07
CA ASP A 21 10.15 16.69 7.79
C ASP A 21 10.75 15.63 8.73
N LEU A 22 9.98 14.59 9.10
CA LEU A 22 10.44 13.47 9.92
C LEU A 22 10.97 12.30 9.08
N LEU A 23 10.88 12.35 7.75
CA LEU A 23 11.19 11.21 6.88
C LEU A 23 12.63 10.74 6.99
N ASP A 24 13.59 11.67 7.11
CA ASP A 24 15.01 11.32 7.20
C ASP A 24 15.33 10.60 8.52
N GLU A 25 14.70 11.03 9.63
CA GLU A 25 14.82 10.33 10.92
C GLU A 25 14.21 8.93 10.85
N MET A 26 13.06 8.79 10.19
CA MET A 26 12.42 7.49 9.99
C MET A 26 13.26 6.58 9.10
N ARG A 27 13.89 7.10 8.04
CA ARG A 27 14.79 6.35 7.15
C ARG A 27 16.06 5.87 7.84
N ALA A 28 16.54 6.60 8.86
CA ALA A 28 17.64 6.14 9.70
C ALA A 28 17.26 4.89 10.51
N VAL A 29 15.98 4.69 10.84
CA VAL A 29 15.46 3.47 11.49
C VAL A 29 15.26 2.35 10.47
N SER A 30 14.66 2.66 9.31
CA SER A 30 14.48 1.68 8.24
C SER A 30 14.35 2.37 6.87
N PRO A 31 15.09 1.92 5.83
CA PRO A 31 15.06 2.55 4.52
C PRO A 31 13.73 2.36 3.76
N VAL A 32 12.80 1.54 4.27
CA VAL A 32 11.51 1.25 3.63
C VAL A 32 10.49 2.38 3.77
N TYR A 33 10.79 3.41 4.57
CA TYR A 33 9.94 4.58 4.70
C TYR A 33 10.09 5.50 3.49
N GLU A 34 8.96 5.81 2.86
CA GLU A 34 8.86 6.66 1.67
C GLU A 34 7.92 7.84 1.91
N GLU A 35 8.12 8.92 1.15
CA GLU A 35 7.14 10.02 1.11
C GLU A 35 5.89 9.51 0.40
N GLY A 36 4.73 9.78 1.00
CA GLY A 36 3.43 9.52 0.40
C GLY A 36 2.51 10.72 0.55
N VAL A 37 1.33 10.61 -0.06
CA VAL A 37 0.32 11.67 -0.05
C VAL A 37 -1.02 11.06 0.34
N ILE A 38 -1.74 11.74 1.22
CA ILE A 38 -3.17 11.52 1.45
C ILE A 38 -3.91 12.55 0.60
N PRO A 39 -4.56 12.15 -0.51
CA PRO A 39 -5.31 13.09 -1.34
C PRO A 39 -6.44 13.75 -0.55
N ALA A 40 -6.66 15.04 -0.78
CA ALA A 40 -7.67 15.85 -0.10
C ALA A 40 -9.06 15.19 -0.17
N ALA A 41 -9.38 14.61 -1.32
CA ALA A 41 -10.65 13.93 -1.59
C ALA A 41 -10.94 12.75 -0.65
N THR A 42 -9.90 12.12 -0.07
CA THR A 42 -10.04 10.93 0.80
C THR A 42 -10.92 11.21 2.02
N TYR A 43 -10.77 12.39 2.62
CA TYR A 43 -11.51 12.82 3.82
C TYR A 43 -12.27 14.15 3.62
N GLY A 44 -12.22 14.73 2.42
CA GLY A 44 -12.78 16.04 2.09
C GLY A 44 -12.04 17.18 2.80
N LEU A 45 -10.71 17.12 2.74
CA LEU A 45 -9.81 18.17 3.21
C LEU A 45 -9.74 19.31 2.19
N THR A 46 -9.20 20.46 2.58
CA THR A 46 -8.99 21.60 1.69
C THR A 46 -7.77 21.45 0.77
N ALA A 47 -6.82 20.59 1.14
CA ALA A 47 -5.61 20.31 0.39
C ALA A 47 -5.09 18.88 0.67
N ASP A 48 -4.23 18.39 -0.22
CA ASP A 48 -3.48 17.16 -0.02
C ASP A 48 -2.55 17.28 1.19
N VAL A 49 -2.33 16.17 1.90
CA VAL A 49 -1.42 16.15 3.04
C VAL A 49 -0.32 15.14 2.79
N LYS A 50 0.93 15.61 2.82
CA LYS A 50 2.09 14.74 2.69
C LYS A 50 2.32 13.96 3.98
N THR A 51 2.81 12.74 3.84
CA THR A 51 2.98 11.82 4.96
C THR A 51 4.12 10.84 4.65
N ILE A 52 4.35 9.93 5.59
CA ILE A 52 5.29 8.83 5.44
C ILE A 52 4.49 7.54 5.25
N VAL A 53 4.86 6.74 4.25
CA VAL A 53 4.23 5.46 3.92
C VAL A 53 5.25 4.32 3.97
N VAL A 54 4.75 3.09 4.04
CA VAL A 54 5.53 1.86 3.88
C VAL A 54 4.85 0.97 2.84
N PRO A 55 5.62 0.24 2.00
CA PRO A 55 5.05 -0.76 1.11
C PRO A 55 4.32 -1.86 1.89
N ASN A 56 3.14 -2.25 1.42
CA ASN A 56 2.43 -3.42 1.92
C ASN A 56 2.67 -4.60 0.97
N VAL A 57 3.21 -5.70 1.51
CA VAL A 57 3.62 -6.87 0.73
C VAL A 57 2.80 -8.10 1.11
N LEU A 58 2.50 -8.95 0.14
CA LEU A 58 1.92 -10.27 0.37
C LEU A 58 3.06 -11.29 0.53
N LEU A 59 3.15 -11.91 1.69
CA LEU A 59 4.21 -12.88 2.00
C LEU A 59 3.71 -14.31 1.85
N VAL A 60 4.60 -15.17 1.38
CA VAL A 60 4.44 -16.62 1.34
C VAL A 60 5.64 -17.28 1.97
N ARG A 61 5.54 -18.58 2.27
CA ARG A 61 6.71 -19.37 2.66
C ARG A 61 7.68 -19.50 1.49
N ASP A 62 8.96 -19.62 1.82
CA ASP A 62 10.05 -19.82 0.86
C ASP A 62 9.90 -21.14 0.07
N ASP A 63 9.34 -22.17 0.70
CA ASP A 63 9.10 -23.49 0.12
C ASP A 63 7.74 -23.66 -0.56
N LEU A 64 6.99 -22.57 -0.77
CA LEU A 64 5.74 -22.63 -1.53
C LEU A 64 6.01 -23.11 -2.97
N ASP A 65 5.14 -24.00 -3.47
CA ASP A 65 5.20 -24.45 -4.85
C ASP A 65 5.23 -23.28 -5.84
N ALA A 66 6.09 -23.36 -6.85
CA ALA A 66 6.32 -22.26 -7.78
C ALA A 66 5.08 -21.94 -8.63
N ASN A 67 4.32 -22.96 -9.03
CA ASN A 67 3.13 -22.75 -9.84
C ASN A 67 2.04 -22.09 -9.01
N LEU A 68 1.90 -22.50 -7.75
CA LEU A 68 0.98 -21.85 -6.83
C LEU A 68 1.38 -20.39 -6.57
N ALA A 69 2.65 -20.12 -6.31
CA ALA A 69 3.14 -18.74 -6.14
C ALA A 69 2.89 -17.88 -7.38
N TYR A 70 3.11 -18.42 -8.59
CA TYR A 70 2.81 -17.73 -9.84
C TYR A 70 1.33 -17.33 -9.93
N VAL A 71 0.41 -18.27 -9.68
CA VAL A 71 -1.03 -18.03 -9.75
C VAL A 71 -1.47 -17.01 -8.69
N LEU A 72 -0.96 -17.14 -7.46
CA LEU A 72 -1.25 -16.19 -6.38
C LEU A 72 -0.76 -14.78 -6.69
N THR A 73 0.38 -14.64 -7.36
CA THR A 73 0.91 -13.33 -7.76
C THR A 73 0.10 -12.69 -8.87
N LYS A 74 -0.39 -13.45 -9.86
CA LYS A 74 -1.23 -12.90 -10.94
C LYS A 74 -2.65 -12.54 -10.48
N ALA A 75 -3.20 -13.30 -9.54
CA ALA A 75 -4.62 -13.21 -9.17
C ALA A 75 -5.08 -11.79 -8.77
N PRO A 76 -4.35 -10.99 -7.96
CA PRO A 76 -4.77 -9.63 -7.61
C PRO A 76 -4.91 -8.70 -8.80
N PHE A 77 -4.09 -8.87 -9.83
CA PHE A 77 -4.12 -8.04 -11.04
C PHE A 77 -5.26 -8.47 -11.97
N GLU A 78 -5.36 -9.78 -12.24
CA GLU A 78 -6.41 -10.34 -13.11
C GLU A 78 -7.82 -10.23 -12.51
N ARG A 79 -7.91 -10.22 -11.18
CA ARG A 79 -9.16 -10.14 -10.42
C ARG A 79 -9.33 -8.81 -9.69
N LYS A 80 -8.63 -7.76 -10.13
CA LYS A 80 -8.71 -6.42 -9.53
C LYS A 80 -10.16 -5.91 -9.40
N PRO A 81 -11.06 -6.05 -10.40
CA PRO A 81 -12.44 -5.59 -10.25
C PRO A 81 -13.18 -6.25 -9.07
N GLN A 82 -12.92 -7.52 -8.79
CA GLN A 82 -13.51 -8.25 -7.66
C GLN A 82 -12.94 -7.79 -6.31
N LEU A 83 -11.71 -7.26 -6.28
CA LEU A 83 -11.10 -6.69 -5.08
C LEU A 83 -11.55 -5.25 -4.82
N VAL A 84 -11.79 -4.46 -5.88
CA VAL A 84 -12.27 -3.08 -5.79
C VAL A 84 -13.71 -3.02 -5.26
N GLN A 85 -14.57 -3.96 -5.65
CA GLN A 85 -15.97 -3.98 -5.22
C GLN A 85 -16.15 -3.90 -3.69
N PRO A 86 -15.48 -4.74 -2.86
CA PRO A 86 -15.59 -4.63 -1.40
C PRO A 86 -14.73 -3.50 -0.80
N ASN A 87 -13.68 -3.04 -1.48
CA ASN A 87 -12.78 -2.01 -0.98
C ASN A 87 -12.12 -1.20 -2.12
N PRO A 88 -12.50 0.09 -2.30
CA PRO A 88 -11.93 0.95 -3.34
C PRO A 88 -10.41 1.13 -3.24
N ALA A 89 -9.79 0.91 -2.07
CA ALA A 89 -8.34 0.99 -1.95
C ALA A 89 -7.59 -0.01 -2.87
N ALA A 90 -8.26 -1.10 -3.29
CA ALA A 90 -7.69 -2.03 -4.26
C ALA A 90 -7.49 -1.42 -5.66
N GLU A 91 -8.03 -0.23 -5.95
CA GLU A 91 -7.74 0.52 -7.16
C GLU A 91 -6.24 0.87 -7.28
N GLY A 92 -5.52 0.98 -6.16
CA GLY A 92 -4.08 1.21 -6.12
C GLY A 92 -3.21 -0.01 -6.42
N ILE A 93 -3.79 -1.19 -6.67
CA ILE A 93 -3.02 -2.39 -7.03
C ILE A 93 -2.53 -2.25 -8.48
N GLU A 94 -1.22 -2.11 -8.67
CA GLU A 94 -0.59 -1.91 -9.97
C GLU A 94 0.55 -2.92 -10.19
N GLU A 95 0.61 -3.53 -11.37
CA GLU A 95 1.65 -4.49 -11.73
C GLU A 95 3.06 -3.89 -11.64
N ALA A 96 3.20 -2.59 -11.97
CA ALA A 96 4.46 -1.85 -11.88
C ALA A 96 5.06 -1.80 -10.46
N ASN A 97 4.24 -2.02 -9.44
CA ASN A 97 4.69 -2.06 -8.04
C ASN A 97 4.88 -3.49 -7.52
N GLY A 98 4.40 -4.52 -8.24
CA GLY A 98 4.44 -5.91 -7.79
C GLY A 98 5.86 -6.45 -7.57
N ALA A 99 6.83 -6.00 -8.37
CA ALA A 99 8.23 -6.40 -8.23
C ALA A 99 9.02 -5.59 -7.18
N LYS A 100 8.43 -4.55 -6.59
CA LYS A 100 9.09 -3.66 -5.62
C LYS A 100 8.94 -4.20 -4.20
N SER A 101 9.41 -5.42 -3.96
CA SER A 101 9.28 -6.10 -2.66
C SER A 101 10.49 -5.93 -1.73
N SER A 102 11.54 -5.24 -2.17
CA SER A 102 12.76 -5.02 -1.37
C SER A 102 12.44 -4.47 0.01
N PRO A 103 13.07 -4.98 1.09
CA PRO A 103 14.20 -5.92 1.11
C PRO A 103 13.81 -7.40 1.08
N VAL A 104 12.52 -7.73 0.88
CA VAL A 104 12.05 -9.12 0.84
C VAL A 104 12.31 -9.72 -0.53
N GLU A 105 13.05 -10.83 -0.54
CA GLU A 105 13.30 -11.61 -1.75
C GLU A 105 11.99 -12.15 -2.32
N SER A 106 11.84 -12.07 -3.64
CA SER A 106 10.67 -12.61 -4.31
C SER A 106 10.74 -14.13 -4.43
N ASN A 107 9.62 -14.81 -4.20
CA ASN A 107 9.52 -16.24 -4.50
C ASN A 107 9.69 -16.45 -6.02
N ARG A 108 10.41 -17.51 -6.42
CA ARG A 108 10.65 -17.86 -7.84
C ARG A 108 9.39 -17.77 -8.71
N GLY A 109 8.24 -18.26 -8.23
CA GLY A 109 6.97 -18.21 -8.98
C GLY A 109 6.46 -16.78 -9.16
N ALA A 110 6.64 -15.92 -8.15
CA ALA A 110 6.31 -14.50 -8.24
C ALA A 110 7.26 -13.76 -9.21
N GLU A 111 8.56 -14.06 -9.18
CA GLU A 111 9.52 -13.48 -10.14
C GLU A 111 9.16 -13.82 -11.59
N TYR A 112 8.72 -15.05 -11.85
CA TYR A 112 8.25 -15.43 -13.19
C TYR A 112 6.91 -14.76 -13.55
N ALA A 113 6.03 -14.53 -12.57
CA ALA A 113 4.75 -13.87 -12.80
C ALA A 113 4.87 -12.37 -13.07
N LEU A 114 5.94 -11.70 -12.61
CA LEU A 114 6.12 -10.25 -12.69
C LEU A 114 7.06 -9.79 -13.81
N LYS A 115 7.55 -10.73 -14.62
CA LYS A 115 8.24 -10.46 -15.90
C LYS A 115 7.23 -10.31 -17.03
#